data_AF-A0A8S3GTH1-F1
#
_entry.id   AF-A0A8S3GTH1-F1
#
_cell.length_a   1.000
_cell.length_b   1.000
_cell.length_c   1.000
_cell.angle_alpha   90.00
_cell.angle_beta   90.00
_cell.angle_gamma   90.00
#
_symmetry.space_group_name_H-M   'P 1'
#
loop_
_entity.id
_entity.type
_entity.pdbx_description
1 polymer ?
#
loop_
_entity_poly.entity_id
_entity_poly.type
_entity_poly.pdbx_seq_one_letter_code
_entity_poly.pdbx_strand_id
1 'polypeptide(L)'
;RDINGATILHRAAAGNCPSTLAILINEGQVDYEERNYKNRWVPLHEAAFYNSAACVQILLDCGAPLRPRTDQGKTPLELAEESKSDASINILRQYKTPPAKSSRLDWLHDQSNFDRLSAKQLMESSIDKPTNGMFIVRRSSANLNNYALTLFYDNDFFNFEIIHPNETTFYIDDGPFFDSLEHLVDHYCRIPDGLPTTLMCSVNRSKEIVLSRIQPFIASHMNNQTKGKSVMLNY
;
A
#
# COMPACT_ATOMS: atom_id res chain seq x y z
N ARG A 1 20.31 -11.95 -7.56
CA ARG A 1 19.39 -12.76 -8.37
C ARG A 1 20.17 -13.85 -9.08
N ASP A 2 19.57 -15.01 -9.36
CA ASP A 2 20.15 -16.02 -10.27
C ASP A 2 19.66 -15.84 -11.72
N ILE A 3 19.97 -16.82 -12.59
CA ILE A 3 19.61 -16.78 -14.03
C ILE A 3 18.10 -16.70 -14.31
N ASN A 4 17.24 -17.10 -13.36
CA ASN A 4 15.79 -17.01 -13.47
C ASN A 4 15.24 -15.73 -12.81
N GLY A 5 16.11 -14.83 -12.37
CA GLY A 5 15.72 -13.65 -11.60
C GLY A 5 15.38 -13.95 -10.13
N ALA A 6 15.55 -15.19 -9.67
CA ALA A 6 15.19 -15.56 -8.30
C ALA A 6 16.19 -14.95 -7.30
N THR A 7 15.67 -14.33 -6.24
CA THR A 7 16.49 -13.79 -5.14
C THR A 7 16.91 -14.89 -4.16
N ILE A 8 17.77 -14.54 -3.21
CA ILE A 8 18.12 -15.45 -2.12
C ILE A 8 16.90 -15.82 -1.26
N LEU A 9 15.91 -14.92 -1.10
CA LEU A 9 14.65 -15.24 -0.42
C LEU A 9 13.84 -16.32 -1.15
N HIS A 10 13.79 -16.28 -2.49
CA HIS A 10 13.11 -17.32 -3.27
C HIS A 10 13.72 -18.69 -3.00
N ARG A 11 15.05 -18.78 -2.98
CA ARG A 11 15.76 -20.04 -2.76
C ARG A 11 15.65 -20.52 -1.31
N ALA A 12 15.70 -19.62 -0.33
CA ALA A 12 15.46 -19.96 1.06
C ALA A 12 14.01 -20.46 1.29
N ALA A 13 13.03 -19.83 0.65
CA ALA A 13 11.63 -20.23 0.67
C ALA A 13 11.43 -21.62 0.03
N ALA A 14 11.96 -21.85 -1.17
CA ALA A 14 11.87 -23.15 -1.85
C ALA A 14 12.57 -24.28 -1.07
N GLY A 15 13.71 -23.99 -0.43
CA GLY A 15 14.49 -24.96 0.34
C GLY A 15 14.05 -25.15 1.80
N ASN A 16 12.90 -24.58 2.20
CA ASN A 16 12.40 -24.58 3.57
C ASN A 16 13.47 -24.20 4.62
N CYS A 17 14.16 -23.07 4.41
CA CYS A 17 15.22 -22.57 5.28
C CYS A 17 14.73 -21.41 6.18
N PRO A 18 13.90 -21.65 7.21
CA PRO A 18 13.23 -20.59 7.96
C PRO A 18 14.19 -19.65 8.68
N SER A 19 15.29 -20.16 9.27
CA SER A 19 16.27 -19.32 9.96
C SER A 19 16.96 -18.34 9.01
N THR A 20 17.37 -18.82 7.84
CA THR A 20 17.96 -17.98 6.78
C THR A 20 16.95 -16.94 6.31
N LEU A 21 15.70 -17.35 6.07
CA LEU A 21 14.64 -16.47 5.63
C LEU A 21 14.34 -15.36 6.65
N ALA A 22 14.26 -15.70 7.93
CA ALA A 22 14.06 -14.73 9.01
C ALA A 22 15.21 -13.72 9.13
N ILE A 23 16.47 -14.19 9.04
CA ILE A 23 17.64 -13.29 9.05
C ILE A 23 17.60 -12.34 7.85
N LEU A 24 17.30 -12.85 6.66
CA LEU A 24 17.26 -12.04 5.44
C LEU A 24 16.18 -10.95 5.49
N ILE A 25 15.00 -11.25 6.03
CA ILE A 25 13.92 -10.26 6.14
C ILE A 25 14.24 -9.22 7.22
N ASN A 26 14.72 -9.65 8.39
CA ASN A 26 14.94 -8.74 9.52
C ASN A 26 16.19 -7.86 9.36
N GLU A 27 17.28 -8.40 8.80
CA GLU A 27 18.57 -7.70 8.73
C GLU A 27 18.90 -7.22 7.31
N GLY A 28 18.40 -7.91 6.29
CA GLY A 28 18.90 -7.79 4.92
C GLY A 28 18.23 -6.72 4.05
N GLN A 29 17.22 -6.00 4.57
CA GLN A 29 16.38 -5.07 3.78
C GLN A 29 15.93 -5.69 2.44
N VAL A 30 15.59 -6.99 2.44
CA VAL A 30 15.23 -7.70 1.22
C VAL A 30 13.73 -7.60 0.99
N ASP A 31 13.36 -7.26 -0.24
CA ASP A 31 11.98 -7.26 -0.70
C ASP A 31 11.46 -8.70 -0.84
N TYR A 32 10.55 -9.10 0.06
CA TYR A 32 9.90 -10.41 0.05
C TYR A 32 8.76 -10.51 -0.98
N GLU A 33 8.52 -9.46 -1.76
CA GLU A 33 7.55 -9.41 -2.86
C GLU A 33 8.22 -9.31 -4.22
N GLU A 34 9.54 -9.34 -4.24
CA GLU A 34 10.30 -9.31 -5.48
C GLU A 34 9.91 -10.51 -6.35
N ARG A 35 9.65 -10.24 -7.63
CA ARG A 35 9.16 -11.24 -8.58
C ARG A 35 10.31 -11.78 -9.41
N ASN A 36 10.45 -13.10 -9.48
CA ASN A 36 11.40 -13.71 -10.41
C ASN A 36 11.00 -13.44 -11.89
N TYR A 37 11.93 -13.65 -12.82
CA TYR A 37 11.70 -13.35 -14.24
C TYR A 37 10.99 -14.47 -15.01
N LYS A 38 10.96 -15.68 -14.44
CA LYS A 38 10.47 -16.86 -15.15
C LYS A 38 8.95 -16.95 -15.15
N ASN A 39 8.32 -16.65 -14.03
CA ASN A 39 6.88 -16.83 -13.81
C ASN A 39 6.28 -15.76 -12.89
N ARG A 40 7.05 -14.71 -12.59
CA ARG A 40 6.72 -13.65 -11.62
C ARG A 40 6.37 -14.15 -10.23
N TRP A 41 6.84 -15.33 -9.84
CA TRP A 41 6.64 -15.80 -8.47
C TRP A 41 7.41 -14.91 -7.51
N VAL A 42 6.75 -14.55 -6.42
CA VAL A 42 7.37 -14.06 -5.18
C VAL A 42 7.77 -15.23 -4.26
N PRO A 43 8.66 -15.05 -3.26
CA PRO A 43 9.06 -16.09 -2.31
C PRO A 43 7.90 -16.88 -1.68
N LEU A 44 6.74 -16.27 -1.43
CA LEU A 44 5.57 -16.98 -0.88
C LEU A 44 5.03 -18.06 -1.82
N HIS A 45 5.06 -17.85 -3.15
CA HIS A 45 4.66 -18.89 -4.11
C HIS A 45 5.63 -20.08 -4.07
N GLU A 46 6.94 -19.81 -3.98
CA GLU A 46 7.98 -20.85 -3.87
C GLU A 46 7.76 -21.68 -2.59
N ALA A 47 7.58 -21.01 -1.44
CA ALA A 47 7.34 -21.69 -0.17
C ALA A 47 6.05 -22.54 -0.23
N ALA A 48 4.98 -22.00 -0.80
CA ALA A 48 3.70 -22.68 -0.90
C ALA A 48 3.76 -23.90 -1.85
N PHE A 49 4.39 -23.76 -3.01
CA PHE A 49 4.50 -24.82 -4.00
C PHE A 49 5.38 -25.99 -3.53
N TYR A 50 6.47 -25.71 -2.80
CA TYR A 50 7.40 -26.73 -2.29
C TYR A 50 7.05 -27.25 -0.90
N ASN A 51 5.87 -26.91 -0.37
CA ASN A 51 5.39 -27.28 0.96
C ASN A 51 6.29 -26.82 2.12
N SER A 52 6.98 -25.69 1.97
CA SER A 52 7.88 -25.09 2.96
C SER A 52 7.10 -24.34 4.04
N ALA A 53 6.28 -25.08 4.80
CA ALA A 53 5.29 -24.54 5.73
C ALA A 53 5.86 -23.52 6.74
N ALA A 54 7.06 -23.76 7.27
CA ALA A 54 7.69 -22.82 8.21
C ALA A 54 8.04 -21.48 7.53
N CYS A 55 8.48 -21.52 6.27
CA CYS A 55 8.75 -20.32 5.49
C CYS A 55 7.46 -19.59 5.08
N VAL A 56 6.38 -20.33 4.76
CA VAL A 56 5.05 -19.74 4.53
C VAL A 56 4.62 -18.91 5.73
N GLN A 57 4.70 -19.49 6.94
CA GLN A 57 4.31 -18.79 8.16
C GLN A 57 5.14 -17.52 8.39
N ILE A 58 6.47 -17.60 8.28
CA ILE A 58 7.36 -16.45 8.50
C ILE A 58 7.08 -15.33 7.49
N LEU A 59 6.92 -15.66 6.20
CA LEU A 59 6.63 -14.66 5.17
C LEU A 59 5.32 -13.91 5.47
N LEU A 60 4.28 -14.63 5.87
CA LEU A 60 3.00 -14.04 6.23
C LEU A 60 3.11 -13.17 7.50
N ASP A 61 3.83 -13.63 8.52
CA ASP A 61 4.02 -12.90 9.77
C ASP A 61 4.86 -11.61 9.57
N CYS A 62 5.75 -11.59 8.58
CA CYS A 62 6.45 -10.39 8.14
C CYS A 62 5.57 -9.42 7.34
N GLY A 63 4.33 -9.82 7.03
CA GLY A 63 3.35 -9.00 6.34
C GLY A 63 3.46 -9.06 4.81
N ALA A 64 4.02 -10.15 4.26
CA ALA A 64 3.86 -10.46 2.84
C ALA A 64 2.36 -10.62 2.51
N PRO A 65 1.90 -10.12 1.36
CA PRO A 65 0.52 -10.31 0.96
C PRO A 65 0.17 -11.79 0.90
N LEU A 66 -1.05 -12.13 1.33
CA LEU A 66 -1.54 -13.52 1.34
C LEU A 66 -1.79 -14.06 -0.07
N ARG A 67 -2.20 -13.18 -1.00
CA ARG A 67 -2.63 -13.54 -2.36
C ARG A 67 -1.93 -12.71 -3.45
N PRO A 68 -0.58 -12.70 -3.52
CA PRO A 68 0.12 -12.22 -4.70
C PRO A 68 -0.26 -13.09 -5.90
N ARG A 69 -0.10 -12.55 -7.11
CA ARG A 69 -0.50 -13.23 -8.35
C ARG A 69 0.68 -13.51 -9.25
N THR A 70 0.80 -14.73 -9.75
CA THR A 70 1.76 -15.08 -10.81
C THR A 70 1.36 -14.49 -12.18
N ASP A 71 2.19 -14.69 -13.21
CA ASP A 71 1.84 -14.36 -14.62
C ASP A 71 0.53 -15.02 -15.09
N GLN A 72 0.18 -16.17 -14.49
CA GLN A 72 -1.05 -16.91 -14.80
C GLN A 72 -2.22 -16.51 -13.89
N GLY A 73 -2.06 -15.48 -13.06
CA GLY A 73 -3.06 -15.04 -12.09
C GLY A 73 -3.18 -15.93 -10.84
N LYS A 74 -2.39 -17.00 -10.73
CA LYS A 74 -2.44 -17.94 -9.59
C LYS A 74 -1.89 -17.33 -8.30
N THR A 75 -2.50 -17.68 -7.18
CA THR A 75 -2.11 -17.35 -5.82
C THR A 75 -1.24 -18.45 -5.18
N PRO A 76 -0.57 -18.18 -4.05
CA PRO A 76 0.18 -19.20 -3.32
C PRO A 76 -0.67 -20.41 -2.92
N LEU A 77 -1.94 -20.19 -2.53
CA LEU A 77 -2.84 -21.28 -2.16
C LEU A 77 -3.14 -22.20 -3.35
N GLU A 78 -3.45 -21.64 -4.51
CA GLU A 78 -3.73 -22.42 -5.72
C GLU A 78 -2.50 -23.25 -6.15
N LEU A 79 -1.29 -22.68 -6.07
CA LEU A 79 -0.07 -23.42 -6.34
C LEU A 79 0.20 -24.54 -5.33
N ALA A 80 -0.09 -24.30 -4.05
CA ALA A 80 0.03 -25.33 -3.02
C ALA A 80 -0.96 -26.48 -3.25
N GLU A 81 -2.17 -26.18 -3.71
CA GLU A 81 -3.18 -27.19 -4.08
C GLU A 81 -2.77 -28.01 -5.30
N GLU A 82 -2.25 -27.35 -6.34
CA GLU A 82 -1.73 -28.02 -7.54
C GLU A 82 -0.58 -28.96 -7.23
N SER A 83 0.31 -28.58 -6.30
CA SER A 83 1.45 -29.39 -5.88
C SER A 83 1.14 -30.36 -4.72
N LYS A 84 -0.08 -30.34 -4.17
CA LYS A 84 -0.51 -31.14 -3.00
C LYS A 84 0.34 -30.88 -1.75
N SER A 85 0.62 -29.61 -1.49
CA SER A 85 1.41 -29.13 -0.35
C SER A 85 0.56 -28.96 0.91
N ASP A 86 0.12 -30.07 1.50
CA ASP A 86 -0.90 -30.11 2.58
C ASP A 86 -0.61 -29.16 3.76
N ALA A 87 0.64 -29.08 4.23
CA ALA A 87 0.99 -28.24 5.36
C ALA A 87 0.87 -26.74 5.01
N SER A 88 1.30 -26.37 3.80
CA SER A 88 1.17 -25.00 3.30
C SER A 88 -0.28 -24.63 3.00
N ILE A 89 -1.07 -25.56 2.43
CA ILE A 89 -2.52 -25.39 2.23
C ILE A 89 -3.22 -25.09 3.56
N ASN A 90 -2.90 -25.86 4.60
CA ASN A 90 -3.48 -25.67 5.93
C ASN A 90 -3.18 -24.29 6.50
N ILE A 91 -1.92 -23.83 6.42
CA ILE A 91 -1.52 -22.49 6.89
C ILE A 91 -2.25 -21.41 6.08
N LEU A 92 -2.21 -21.47 4.75
CA LEU A 92 -2.77 -20.43 3.88
C LEU A 92 -4.30 -20.30 4.02
N ARG A 93 -5.03 -21.41 4.22
CA ARG A 93 -6.49 -21.38 4.44
C ARG A 93 -6.88 -20.83 5.81
N GLN A 94 -6.06 -21.07 6.82
CA GLN A 94 -6.38 -20.70 8.21
C GLN A 94 -5.79 -19.35 8.61
N TYR A 95 -4.88 -18.81 7.81
CA TYR A 95 -4.23 -17.54 8.10
C TYR A 95 -5.27 -16.41 8.14
N LYS A 96 -5.22 -15.62 9.21
CA LYS A 96 -6.06 -14.44 9.39
C LYS A 96 -5.19 -13.21 9.22
N THR A 97 -5.43 -12.47 8.15
CA THR A 97 -4.75 -11.19 7.92
C THR A 97 -4.97 -10.28 9.13
N PRO A 98 -3.89 -9.71 9.71
CA PRO A 98 -4.01 -8.72 10.78
C PRO A 98 -4.89 -7.54 10.32
N PRO A 99 -5.62 -6.88 11.24
CA PRO A 99 -6.45 -5.74 10.87
C PRO A 99 -5.60 -4.62 10.24
N ALA A 100 -6.16 -3.96 9.23
CA ALA A 100 -5.53 -2.81 8.61
C ALA A 100 -5.30 -1.68 9.64
N LYS A 101 -4.19 -0.97 9.44
CA LYS A 101 -3.73 0.18 10.22
C LYS A 101 -4.43 1.46 9.79
N SER A 102 -4.66 1.66 8.49
CA SER A 102 -5.36 2.83 7.99
C SER A 102 -6.88 2.67 8.01
N SER A 103 -7.60 3.78 8.10
CA SER A 103 -9.05 3.83 7.96
C SER A 103 -9.42 4.52 6.66
N ARG A 104 -10.46 4.03 5.96
CA ARG A 104 -10.98 4.71 4.76
C ARG A 104 -11.37 6.16 5.02
N LEU A 105 -11.73 6.52 6.26
CA LEU A 105 -12.04 7.91 6.61
C LEU A 105 -10.85 8.86 6.46
N ASP A 106 -9.62 8.34 6.41
CA ASP A 106 -8.40 9.13 6.26
C ASP A 106 -8.09 9.54 4.82
N TRP A 107 -8.58 8.78 3.83
CA TRP A 107 -8.13 8.90 2.45
C TRP A 107 -9.21 8.70 1.39
N LEU A 108 -10.40 8.18 1.74
CA LEU A 108 -11.49 7.90 0.80
C LEU A 108 -12.43 9.11 0.65
N HIS A 109 -12.68 9.48 -0.60
CA HIS A 109 -13.66 10.49 -1.00
C HIS A 109 -14.71 9.84 -1.88
N ASP A 110 -15.83 9.46 -1.28
CA ASP A 110 -16.89 8.67 -1.90
C ASP A 110 -18.11 9.47 -2.36
N GLN A 111 -17.98 10.81 -2.43
CA GLN A 111 -19.07 11.66 -2.88
C GLN A 111 -19.34 11.49 -4.39
N SER A 112 -20.61 11.51 -4.79
CA SER A 112 -21.06 11.17 -6.15
C SER A 112 -20.43 12.00 -7.28
N ASN A 113 -19.94 13.20 -6.99
CA ASN A 113 -19.33 14.10 -7.96
C ASN A 113 -17.83 14.35 -7.71
N PHE A 114 -17.14 13.48 -6.97
CA PHE A 114 -15.71 13.62 -6.70
C PHE A 114 -14.88 12.85 -7.73
N ASP A 115 -14.55 13.51 -8.84
CA ASP A 115 -13.87 12.92 -9.99
C ASP A 115 -12.34 13.18 -9.99
N ARG A 116 -11.67 12.82 -11.10
CA ARG A 116 -10.22 13.03 -11.25
C ARG A 116 -9.83 14.50 -11.14
N LEU A 117 -10.61 15.41 -11.72
CA LEU A 117 -10.31 16.84 -11.71
C LEU A 117 -10.48 17.43 -10.31
N SER A 118 -11.55 17.04 -9.63
CA SER A 118 -11.82 17.41 -8.24
C SER A 118 -10.72 16.94 -7.29
N ALA A 119 -10.20 15.72 -7.49
CA ALA A 119 -9.08 15.21 -6.72
C ALA A 119 -7.79 16.03 -6.91
N LYS A 120 -7.46 16.37 -8.17
CA LYS A 120 -6.29 17.22 -8.47
C LYS A 120 -6.43 18.60 -7.84
N GLN A 121 -7.58 19.25 -8.02
CA GLN A 121 -7.83 20.57 -7.44
C GLN A 121 -7.71 20.55 -5.91
N LEU A 122 -8.25 19.53 -5.25
CA LEU A 122 -8.15 19.39 -3.81
C LEU A 122 -6.68 19.29 -3.37
N MET A 123 -5.92 18.40 -4.02
CA MET A 123 -4.49 18.23 -3.79
C MET A 123 -3.66 19.50 -4.07
N GLU A 124 -3.98 20.27 -5.11
CA GLU A 124 -3.29 21.54 -5.41
C GLU A 124 -3.65 22.64 -4.41
N SER A 125 -4.86 22.59 -3.86
CA SER A 125 -5.37 23.55 -2.89
C SER A 125 -5.02 23.22 -1.43
N SER A 126 -4.40 22.07 -1.18
CA SER A 126 -4.01 21.66 0.17
C SER A 126 -3.05 22.67 0.78
N ILE A 127 -3.12 22.83 2.11
CA ILE A 127 -2.30 23.80 2.85
C ILE A 127 -0.81 23.57 2.57
N ASP A 128 -0.42 22.30 2.55
CA ASP A 128 0.88 21.86 2.11
C ASP A 128 0.85 21.70 0.59
N LYS A 129 1.84 22.23 -0.12
CA LYS A 129 1.97 22.00 -1.56
C LYS A 129 2.00 20.48 -1.84
N PRO A 130 1.52 20.02 -3.01
CA PRO A 130 1.66 18.62 -3.40
C PRO A 130 3.08 18.09 -3.22
N THR A 131 3.21 16.95 -2.54
CA THR A 131 4.48 16.27 -2.29
C THR A 131 4.42 14.83 -2.80
N ASN A 132 5.57 14.28 -3.19
CA ASN A 132 5.65 12.91 -3.70
C ASN A 132 5.03 11.94 -2.69
N GLY A 133 4.16 11.05 -3.18
CA GLY A 133 3.44 10.10 -2.33
C GLY A 133 2.13 10.64 -1.76
N MET A 134 1.75 11.88 -2.08
CA MET A 134 0.45 12.41 -1.69
C MET A 134 -0.66 11.75 -2.50
N PHE A 135 -1.70 11.27 -1.83
CA PHE A 135 -2.72 10.46 -2.47
C PHE A 135 -4.14 10.65 -1.93
N ILE A 136 -5.10 10.28 -2.78
CA ILE A 136 -6.54 10.19 -2.48
C ILE A 136 -7.08 8.93 -3.15
N VAL A 137 -7.97 8.22 -2.47
CA VAL A 137 -8.84 7.22 -3.13
C VAL A 137 -10.22 7.82 -3.31
N ARG A 138 -10.83 7.57 -4.46
CA ARG A 138 -12.17 8.05 -4.81
C ARG A 138 -12.96 6.96 -5.52
N ARG A 139 -14.28 7.16 -5.66
CA ARG A 139 -15.07 6.32 -6.55
C ARG A 139 -14.58 6.46 -8.00
N SER A 140 -14.54 5.36 -8.74
CA SER A 140 -14.20 5.42 -10.16
C SER A 140 -15.37 6.04 -10.94
N SER A 141 -15.06 7.02 -11.78
CA SER A 141 -16.03 7.64 -12.69
C SER A 141 -16.31 6.77 -13.92
N ALA A 142 -15.45 5.79 -14.20
CA ALA A 142 -15.60 4.87 -15.31
C ALA A 142 -16.44 3.64 -14.94
N ASN A 143 -16.33 3.17 -13.69
CA ASN A 143 -17.08 2.03 -13.18
C ASN A 143 -17.43 2.24 -11.71
N LEU A 144 -18.72 2.35 -11.38
CA LEU A 144 -19.20 2.68 -10.03
C LEU A 144 -18.87 1.62 -8.97
N ASN A 145 -18.58 0.39 -9.39
CA ASN A 145 -18.15 -0.69 -8.49
C ASN A 145 -16.66 -0.57 -8.12
N ASN A 146 -15.88 0.10 -8.97
CA ASN A 146 -14.45 0.28 -8.78
C ASN A 146 -14.12 1.57 -8.02
N TYR A 147 -12.89 1.65 -7.55
CA TYR A 147 -12.30 2.86 -7.00
C TYR A 147 -11.17 3.35 -7.89
N ALA A 148 -10.68 4.55 -7.64
CA ALA A 148 -9.51 5.09 -8.30
C ALA A 148 -8.58 5.71 -7.27
N LEU A 149 -7.30 5.38 -7.36
CA LEU A 149 -6.22 6.01 -6.62
C LEU A 149 -5.67 7.17 -7.45
N THR A 150 -5.70 8.37 -6.90
CA THR A 150 -4.97 9.52 -7.46
C THR A 150 -3.70 9.71 -6.64
N LEU A 151 -2.55 9.76 -7.29
CA LEU A 151 -1.22 9.85 -6.66
C LEU A 151 -0.43 10.98 -7.30
N PHE A 152 0.14 11.87 -6.48
CA PHE A 152 1.07 12.89 -6.92
C PHE A 152 2.51 12.40 -6.81
N TYR A 153 3.25 12.53 -7.91
CA TYR A 153 4.66 12.19 -7.99
C TYR A 153 5.33 12.97 -9.12
N ASP A 154 6.52 13.51 -8.86
CA ASP A 154 7.36 14.19 -9.87
C ASP A 154 6.61 15.29 -10.66
N ASN A 155 5.90 16.16 -9.93
CA ASN A 155 5.09 17.24 -10.48
C ASN A 155 3.91 16.81 -11.36
N ASP A 156 3.50 15.55 -11.30
CA ASP A 156 2.41 15.02 -12.10
C ASP A 156 1.42 14.17 -11.30
N PHE A 157 0.22 13.98 -11.86
CA PHE A 157 -0.89 13.26 -11.21
C PHE A 157 -1.23 11.95 -11.92
N PHE A 158 -0.81 10.86 -11.31
CA PHE A 158 -1.09 9.49 -11.75
C PHE A 158 -2.45 9.03 -11.21
N ASN A 159 -3.13 8.21 -12.00
CA ASN A 159 -4.45 7.68 -11.66
C ASN A 159 -4.49 6.20 -11.97
N PHE A 160 -4.76 5.39 -10.95
CA PHE A 160 -4.79 3.93 -11.03
C PHE A 160 -6.19 3.44 -10.71
N GLU A 161 -6.68 2.48 -11.48
CA GLU A 161 -7.96 1.85 -11.21
C GLU A 161 -7.77 0.78 -10.13
N ILE A 162 -8.58 0.86 -9.08
CA ILE A 162 -8.68 -0.18 -8.06
C ILE A 162 -9.89 -1.03 -8.44
N ILE A 163 -9.61 -2.23 -8.93
CA ILE A 163 -10.61 -3.13 -9.46
C ILE A 163 -11.26 -3.92 -8.32
N HIS A 164 -12.58 -4.01 -8.35
CA HIS A 164 -13.38 -4.72 -7.36
C HIS A 164 -14.43 -5.60 -8.05
N PRO A 165 -14.03 -6.75 -8.61
CA PRO A 165 -14.86 -7.47 -9.59
C PRO A 165 -16.02 -8.25 -8.93
N ASN A 166 -15.83 -8.74 -7.71
CA ASN A 166 -16.71 -9.74 -7.09
C ASN A 166 -17.11 -9.37 -5.64
N GLU A 167 -17.14 -8.07 -5.31
CA GLU A 167 -17.46 -7.54 -3.98
C GLU A 167 -16.57 -8.00 -2.80
N THR A 168 -15.57 -8.83 -3.07
CA THR A 168 -14.79 -9.57 -2.05
C THR A 168 -13.29 -9.29 -2.12
N THR A 169 -12.80 -8.75 -3.24
CA THR A 169 -11.37 -8.53 -3.45
C THR A 169 -11.10 -7.18 -4.12
N PHE A 170 -9.94 -6.61 -3.79
CA PHE A 170 -9.43 -5.35 -4.33
C PHE A 170 -8.02 -5.55 -4.86
N TYR A 171 -7.69 -4.95 -6.00
CA TYR A 171 -6.34 -4.94 -6.55
C TYR A 171 -6.13 -3.78 -7.51
N ILE A 172 -4.86 -3.47 -7.79
CA ILE A 172 -4.44 -2.55 -8.87
C ILE A 172 -3.59 -3.37 -9.84
N ASP A 173 -3.82 -3.20 -11.15
CA ASP A 173 -3.07 -3.83 -12.24
C ASP A 173 -2.78 -5.33 -12.00
N ASP A 174 -1.50 -5.71 -11.86
CA ASP A 174 -1.02 -7.08 -11.61
C ASP A 174 -0.64 -7.34 -10.13
N GLY A 175 -1.00 -6.42 -9.23
CA GLY A 175 -0.72 -6.49 -7.79
C GLY A 175 -1.49 -7.59 -7.04
N PRO A 176 -1.26 -7.79 -5.74
CA PRO A 176 -1.95 -8.80 -4.93
C PRO A 176 -3.46 -8.55 -4.77
N PHE A 177 -4.20 -9.60 -4.41
CA PHE A 177 -5.61 -9.49 -4.01
C PHE A 177 -5.75 -9.18 -2.50
N PHE A 178 -6.46 -8.11 -2.17
CA PHE A 178 -6.75 -7.69 -0.79
C PHE A 178 -8.23 -7.82 -0.44
N ASP A 179 -8.55 -8.14 0.81
CA ASP A 179 -9.93 -8.31 1.28
C ASP A 179 -10.65 -6.98 1.53
N SER A 180 -9.89 -5.88 1.67
CA SER A 180 -10.45 -4.54 1.85
C SER A 180 -9.55 -3.47 1.23
N LEU A 181 -10.11 -2.29 1.00
CA LEU A 181 -9.34 -1.14 0.53
C LEU A 181 -8.27 -0.70 1.53
N GLU A 182 -8.52 -0.83 2.83
CA GLU A 182 -7.56 -0.47 3.88
C GLU A 182 -6.31 -1.35 3.81
N HIS A 183 -6.46 -2.66 3.63
CA HIS A 183 -5.31 -3.56 3.44
C HIS A 183 -4.54 -3.25 2.16
N LEU A 184 -5.26 -2.89 1.09
CA LEU A 184 -4.65 -2.46 -0.17
C LEU A 184 -3.84 -1.16 0.03
N VAL A 185 -4.41 -0.15 0.68
CA VAL A 185 -3.71 1.11 0.94
C VAL A 185 -2.50 0.90 1.84
N ASP A 186 -2.65 0.14 2.92
CA ASP A 186 -1.53 -0.18 3.83
C ASP A 186 -0.37 -0.91 3.13
N HIS A 187 -0.70 -1.77 2.16
CA HIS A 187 0.29 -2.41 1.29
C HIS A 187 1.09 -1.37 0.51
N TYR A 188 0.40 -0.50 -0.24
CA TYR A 188 1.04 0.52 -1.06
C TYR A 188 1.70 1.67 -0.25
N CYS A 189 1.36 1.81 1.04
CA CYS A 189 2.11 2.66 1.98
C CYS A 189 3.50 2.08 2.30
N ARG A 190 3.67 0.76 2.28
CA ARG A 190 4.95 0.10 2.60
C ARG A 190 5.85 -0.07 1.38
N ILE A 191 5.28 -0.45 0.24
CA ILE A 191 6.03 -0.74 -0.98
C ILE A 191 5.28 -0.19 -2.21
N PRO A 192 5.97 0.33 -3.25
CA PRO A 192 5.28 0.88 -4.40
C PRO A 192 4.56 -0.17 -5.25
N ASP A 193 5.10 -1.39 -5.37
CA ASP A 193 4.51 -2.52 -6.12
C ASP A 193 3.90 -2.13 -7.49
N GLY A 194 4.68 -1.42 -8.30
CA GLY A 194 4.28 -0.93 -9.63
C GLY A 194 3.80 0.53 -9.66
N LEU A 195 3.48 1.13 -8.51
CA LEU A 195 3.29 2.58 -8.40
C LEU A 195 4.64 3.32 -8.53
N PRO A 196 4.63 4.61 -8.94
CA PRO A 196 5.85 5.41 -9.05
C PRO A 196 6.52 5.68 -7.70
N THR A 197 5.77 5.65 -6.60
CA THR A 197 6.26 5.79 -5.22
C THR A 197 5.27 5.16 -4.24
N THR A 198 5.68 4.95 -2.99
CA THR A 198 4.77 4.58 -1.91
C THR A 198 3.77 5.69 -1.59
N LEU A 199 2.64 5.30 -1.02
CA LEU A 199 1.63 6.20 -0.49
C LEU A 199 2.10 6.75 0.86
N MET A 200 2.36 8.06 0.94
CA MET A 200 2.99 8.68 2.10
C MET A 200 2.05 9.58 2.88
N CYS A 201 1.26 10.41 2.21
CA CYS A 201 0.37 11.37 2.87
C CYS A 201 -1.01 11.38 2.22
N SER A 202 -2.04 11.06 3.00
CA SER A 202 -3.41 11.13 2.52
C SER A 202 -3.99 12.54 2.67
N VAL A 203 -4.77 12.95 1.68
CA VAL A 203 -5.52 14.21 1.78
C VAL A 203 -6.91 13.94 2.33
N ASN A 204 -7.22 14.52 3.49
CA ASN A 204 -8.52 14.39 4.14
C ASN A 204 -9.29 15.70 4.11
N ARG A 205 -10.41 15.72 3.38
CA ARG A 205 -11.25 16.91 3.20
C ARG A 205 -11.72 17.52 4.53
N SER A 206 -12.06 16.67 5.51
CA SER A 206 -12.56 17.13 6.82
C SER A 206 -11.45 17.80 7.63
N LYS A 207 -10.22 17.28 7.57
CA LYS A 207 -9.05 17.88 8.24
C LYS A 207 -8.69 19.22 7.59
N GLU A 208 -8.76 19.32 6.26
CA GLU A 208 -8.47 20.56 5.54
C GLU A 208 -9.51 21.67 5.78
N ILE A 209 -10.81 21.35 5.80
CA ILE A 209 -11.86 22.33 6.13
C ILE A 209 -11.67 22.88 7.54
N VAL A 210 -11.28 22.03 8.49
CA VAL A 210 -11.01 22.45 9.87
C VAL A 210 -9.75 23.34 9.92
N LEU A 211 -8.64 22.91 9.32
CA LEU A 211 -7.39 23.68 9.34
C LEU A 211 -7.49 25.03 8.62
N SER A 212 -8.16 25.09 7.47
CA SER A 212 -8.40 26.34 6.73
C SER A 212 -9.27 27.34 7.51
N ARG A 213 -10.20 26.86 8.35
CA ARG A 213 -11.02 27.72 9.22
C ARG A 213 -10.26 28.27 10.43
N ILE A 214 -9.23 27.57 10.91
CA ILE A 214 -8.51 27.96 12.14
C ILE A 214 -7.23 28.77 11.82
N GLN A 215 -6.60 28.60 10.64
CA GLN A 215 -5.39 29.34 10.27
C GLN A 215 -5.49 30.88 10.37
N PRO A 216 -6.61 31.54 9.98
CA PRO A 216 -6.77 32.99 10.18
C PRO A 216 -6.71 33.41 11.66
N PHE A 217 -7.17 32.54 12.56
CA PHE A 217 -7.16 32.78 14.02
C PHE A 217 -5.76 32.59 14.64
N ILE A 218 -4.97 31.65 14.11
CA ILE A 218 -3.59 31.42 14.57
C ILE A 218 -2.66 32.53 14.07
N ALA A 219 -2.79 32.93 12.81
CA ALA A 219 -1.98 34.01 12.22
C ALA A 219 -2.24 35.37 12.88
N SER A 220 -3.48 35.66 13.28
CA SER A 220 -3.84 36.89 14.02
C SER A 220 -3.31 36.88 15.46
N HIS A 221 -3.26 35.72 16.13
CA HIS A 221 -2.66 35.60 17.47
C HIS A 221 -1.13 35.79 17.47
N MET A 222 -0.43 35.29 16.44
CA MET A 222 1.02 35.49 16.33
C MET A 222 1.39 36.95 15.99
N ASN A 223 0.59 37.64 15.17
CA ASN A 223 0.81 39.06 14.84
C ASN A 223 0.53 40.03 16.00
N ASN A 224 -0.32 39.65 16.96
CA ASN A 224 -0.59 40.46 18.15
C ASN A 224 0.50 40.33 19.22
N GLN A 225 1.31 39.27 19.22
CA GLN A 225 2.44 39.14 20.16
C GLN A 225 3.70 39.90 19.71
N THR A 226 3.89 40.14 18.42
CA THR A 226 5.04 40.91 17.89
C THR A 226 4.82 42.42 17.93
N LYS A 227 3.58 42.91 17.89
CA LYS A 227 3.26 44.35 18.04
C LYS A 227 3.32 44.88 19.47
N GLY A 228 3.44 44.01 20.48
CA GLY A 228 3.50 44.39 21.90
C GLY A 228 4.90 44.72 22.46
N LYS A 229 5.98 44.66 21.65
CA LYS A 229 7.37 44.85 22.11
C LYS A 229 8.10 46.08 21.56
N SER A 230 7.39 47.14 21.19
CA SER A 230 8.03 48.42 20.83
C SER A 230 7.53 49.55 21.71
N VAL A 231 8.02 49.62 22.95
CA VAL A 231 7.98 50.83 23.78
C VAL A 231 9.27 50.93 24.62
N MET A 232 10.12 51.88 24.22
CA MET A 232 11.02 52.72 25.03
C MET A 232 12.19 52.07 25.79
N LEU A 233 13.39 52.24 25.25
CA LEU A 233 14.60 52.51 26.05
C LEU A 233 15.22 53.82 25.56
N ASN A 234 14.81 54.93 26.19
CA ASN A 234 15.60 56.15 26.31
C ASN A 234 16.07 56.22 27.76
N TYR A 235 17.38 56.19 27.97
CA TYR A 235 18.22 57.01 28.86
C TYR A 235 19.60 56.35 28.97
#